data_AF-A0A6N7D3G2-F1
#
_entry.id   AF-A0A6N7D3G2-F1
#
_cell.length_a   1.000
_cell.length_b   1.000
_cell.length_c   1.000
_cell.angle_alpha   90.00
_cell.angle_beta   90.00
_cell.angle_gamma   90.00
#
_symmetry.space_group_name_H-M   'P 1'
#
loop_
_entity.id
_entity.type
_entity.pdbx_description
1 polymer ?
#
loop_
_entity_poly.entity_id
_entity_poly.type
_entity_poly.pdbx_seq_one_letter_code
_entity_poly.pdbx_strand_id
1 'polypeptide(L)' 'MNHAPLSQRRQDALRSELPHVAELLQRRRAGEIDEDVIDDLVALSWLEWLGGSLQLTTTGGNICRQQRG' A
#
# COMPACT_ATOMS: atom_id res chain seq x y z
N MET A 1 1.98 5.44 17.07
CA MET A 1 1.09 4.28 16.88
C MET A 1 2.00 3.04 16.90
N ASN A 2 1.90 2.21 17.93
CA ASN A 2 2.66 0.95 18.02
C ASN A 2 1.84 -0.14 17.33
N HIS A 3 1.87 -0.21 16.00
CA HIS A 3 1.37 -1.41 15.32
C HIS A 3 2.32 -2.56 15.65
N ALA A 4 1.76 -3.70 16.05
CA ALA A 4 2.54 -4.92 16.14
C ALA A 4 3.14 -5.22 14.75
N PRO A 5 4.38 -5.75 14.69
CA PRO A 5 4.99 -6.07 13.41
C PRO A 5 4.11 -7.03 12.62
N LEU A 6 3.76 -6.65 11.38
CA LEU A 6 2.97 -7.48 10.49
C LEU A 6 3.69 -8.80 10.21
N SER A 7 2.94 -9.90 10.24
CA SER A 7 3.49 -11.22 9.93
C SER A 7 4.05 -11.26 8.50
N GLN A 8 5.08 -12.09 8.28
CA GLN A 8 5.69 -12.23 6.95
C GLN A 8 4.65 -12.59 5.87
N ARG A 9 3.72 -13.49 6.19
CA ARG A 9 2.63 -13.88 5.28
C ARG A 9 1.74 -12.71 4.88
N ARG A 10 1.44 -11.81 5.83
CA ARG A 10 0.64 -10.61 5.54
C ARG A 10 1.42 -9.62 4.67
N GLN A 11 2.71 -9.42 4.95
CA GLN A 11 3.57 -8.58 4.12
C GLN A 11 3.68 -9.10 2.68
N ASP A 12 3.80 -10.42 2.50
CA ASP A 12 3.88 -11.04 1.19
C ASP A 12 2.57 -10.89 0.41
N ALA A 13 1.42 -11.08 1.08
CA ALA A 13 0.10 -10.84 0.48
C ALA A 13 -0.07 -9.36 0.05
N LEU A 14 0.26 -8.43 0.93
CA LEU A 14 0.21 -6.99 0.63
C LEU A 14 1.16 -6.61 -0.50
N ARG A 15 2.31 -7.28 -0.60
CA ARG A 15 3.24 -7.08 -1.72
C ARG A 15 2.53 -7.43 -3.02
N SER A 16 1.93 -8.62 -3.12
CA SER A 16 1.20 -9.06 -4.30
C SER A 16 -0.01 -8.20 -4.65
N GLU A 17 -0.68 -7.60 -3.66
CA GLU A 17 -1.85 -6.72 -3.87
C GLU A 17 -1.48 -5.29 -4.28
N LEU A 18 -0.28 -4.82 -3.92
CA LEU A 18 0.14 -3.41 -4.09
C LEU A 18 -0.03 -2.85 -5.51
N PRO A 19 0.24 -3.60 -6.61
CA PRO A 19 0.02 -3.07 -7.96
C PRO A 19 -1.44 -2.74 -8.25
N HIS A 20 -2.38 -3.54 -7.73
CA HIS A 20 -3.81 -3.28 -7.88
C HIS A 20 -4.25 -2.06 -7.05
N VAL A 21 -3.75 -1.96 -5.81
CA VAL A 21 -3.96 -0.78 -4.96
C VAL A 21 -3.46 0.50 -5.67
N ALA A 22 -2.27 0.46 -6.27
CA ALA A 22 -1.73 1.59 -7.02
C ALA A 22 -2.63 2.02 -8.19
N GLU A 23 -3.25 1.06 -8.90
CA GLU A 23 -4.21 1.33 -9.97
C GLU A 23 -5.48 2.02 -9.43
N LEU A 24 -6.01 1.57 -8.30
CA LEU A 24 -7.17 2.19 -7.65
C LEU A 24 -6.86 3.65 -7.25
N LEU A 25 -5.70 3.91 -6.67
CA LEU A 25 -5.26 5.27 -6.32
C LEU A 25 -5.16 6.16 -7.57
N GLN A 26 -4.55 5.66 -8.66
CA GLN A 26 -4.45 6.40 -9.92
C GLN A 26 -5.83 6.76 -10.50
N ARG A 27 -6.82 5.88 -10.31
CA ARG A 27 -8.22 6.09 -10.75
C ARG A 27 -9.06 6.89 -9.75
N ARG A 28 -8.48 7.39 -8.65
CA ARG A 28 -9.19 8.07 -7.53
C ARG A 28 -10.27 7.20 -6.88
N ARG A 29 -10.06 5.88 -6.84
CA ARG A 29 -10.96 4.87 -6.27
C ARG A 29 -10.42 4.32 -4.95
N ALA A 30 -9.82 5.19 -4.13
CA ALA A 30 -9.23 4.77 -2.85
C ALA A 30 -10.26 4.15 -1.90
N GLY A 31 -11.55 4.53 -2.00
CA GLY A 31 -12.64 3.95 -1.22
C GLY A 31 -13.00 2.50 -1.57
N GLU A 32 -12.31 1.88 -2.54
CA GLU A 32 -12.44 0.44 -2.84
C GLU A 32 -11.34 -0.40 -2.19
N ILE A 33 -10.41 0.25 -1.48
CA ILE A 33 -9.37 -0.43 -0.71
C ILE A 33 -9.90 -0.57 0.71
N ASP A 34 -9.87 -1.78 1.27
CA ASP A 34 -10.24 -2.01 2.66
C ASP A 34 -9.38 -1.17 3.62
N GLU A 35 -9.99 -0.63 4.67
CA GLU A 35 -9.33 0.25 5.63
C GLU A 35 -8.12 -0.43 6.30
N ASP A 36 -8.26 -1.70 6.69
CA ASP A 36 -7.17 -2.51 7.25
C ASP A 36 -5.99 -2.68 6.27
N VAL A 37 -6.26 -2.71 4.96
CA VAL A 37 -5.21 -2.77 3.93
C VAL A 37 -4.50 -1.42 3.82
N ILE A 38 -5.25 -0.31 3.87
CA ILE A 38 -4.65 1.04 3.88
C ILE A 38 -3.74 1.20 5.09
N ASP A 39 -4.22 0.85 6.28
CA ASP A 39 -3.47 0.98 7.53
C ASP A 39 -2.19 0.15 7.52
N ASP A 40 -2.27 -1.10 7.05
CA ASP A 40 -1.09 -1.97 6.91
C ASP A 40 -0.07 -1.39 5.92
N LEU A 41 -0.53 -0.87 4.77
CA LEU A 41 0.35 -0.31 3.74
C LEU A 41 0.99 1.02 4.18
N VAL A 42 0.28 1.83 4.98
CA VAL A 42 0.83 3.04 5.61
C VAL A 42 1.83 2.66 6.71
N ALA A 43 1.53 1.65 7.54
CA ALA A 43 2.44 1.15 8.56
C ALA A 43 3.75 0.60 7.95
N LEU A 44 3.68 0.01 6.76
CA LEU A 44 4.85 -0.44 5.99
C LEU A 44 5.58 0.71 5.24
N SER A 45 5.08 1.94 5.31
CA SER A 45 5.58 3.09 4.55
C SER A 45 5.55 2.89 3.03
N TRP A 46 4.60 2.08 2.54
CA TRP A 46 4.39 1.85 1.10
C TRP A 46 3.34 2.80 0.53
N LEU A 47 2.41 3.25 1.38
CA LEU A 47 1.51 4.36 1.14
C LEU A 47 1.74 5.47 2.17
N GLU A 48 1.30 6.68 1.82
CA GLU A 48 1.29 7.82 2.74
C GLU A 48 0.08 8.73 2.49
N TRP A 49 -0.35 9.41 3.55
CA TRP A 49 -1.33 10.49 3.45
C TRP A 49 -0.62 11.79 3.13
N LEU A 50 -0.83 12.32 1.92
CA LEU A 50 -0.28 13.59 1.47
C LEU A 50 -1.42 14.55 1.09
N GLY A 51 -1.55 15.64 1.84
CA GLY A 51 -2.54 16.69 1.56
C GLY A 51 -3.99 16.20 1.53
N GLY A 52 -4.34 15.22 2.36
CA GLY A 52 -5.68 14.61 2.40
C GLY A 52 -5.95 13.56 1.32
N SER A 53 -4.93 13.18 0.55
CA SER A 53 -5.02 12.09 -0.44
C SER A 53 -4.06 10.96 -0.07
N LEU A 54 -4.49 9.72 -0.30
CA LEU A 54 -3.62 8.55 -0.14
C LEU A 54 -2.78 8.38 -1.41
N GLN A 55 -1.46 8.29 -1.25
CA GLN A 55 -0.51 8.21 -2.36
C GLN A 55 0.52 7.10 -2.15
N LEU A 56 1.10 6.66 -3.26
CA LEU A 56 2.18 5.68 -3.26
C LEU A 56 3.50 6.39 -2.88
N THR A 57 4.24 5.83 -1.93
CA THR A 57 5.59 6.32 -1.61
C THR A 57 6.60 5.86 -2.66
N THR A 58 7.83 6.39 -2.59
CA THR A 58 8.96 5.87 -3.37
C THR A 58 9.18 4.36 -3.12
N THR A 59 9.04 3.91 -1.87
CA THR A 59 9.20 2.49 -1.51
C THR A 59 8.11 1.63 -2.14
N GLY A 60 6.85 2.05 -2.04
CA GLY A 60 5.73 1.36 -2.69
C GLY A 60 5.90 1.32 -4.21
N GLY A 61 6.37 2.42 -4.81
CA GLY A 61 6.69 2.50 -6.23
C GLY A 61 7.78 1.51 -6.67
N ASN A 62 8.82 1.32 -5.85
CA ASN A 62 9.87 0.33 -6.12
C ASN A 62 9.32 -1.10 -6.08
N ILE A 63 8.46 -1.41 -5.13
CA ILE A 63 7.84 -2.73 -4.99
C ILE A 63 6.93 -3.05 -6.18
N CYS A 64 6.11 -2.09 -6.62
CA CYS A 64 5.31 -2.25 -7.84
C CYS A 64 6.16 -2.48 -9.09
N ARG A 65 7.35 -1.86 -9.18
CA ARG A 65 8.29 -2.08 -10.29
C ARG A 65 8.93 -3.46 -10.24
N GLN A 66 9.30 -3.94 -9.05
CA GLN A 66 9.90 -5.27 -8.88
C GLN A 66 8.96 -6.41 -9.28
N GLN A 67 7.65 -6.23 -9.17
CA GLN A 67 6.66 -7.24 -9.56
C GLN A 67 6.36 -7.30 -11.06
N ARG A 68 6.82 -6.30 -11.83
CA ARG A 68 6.61 -6.23 -13.28
C ARG A 68 7.83 -6.71 -14.09
N GLY A 69 8.92 -7.07 -13.42
CA GLY A 69 10.12 -7.66 -14.01
C GLY A 69 10.21 -9.14 -13.69
#